data_AF-A0A7J4Q8I1-F1
#
_entry.id   AF-A0A7J4Q8I1-F1
#
_cell.length_a   1.000
_cell.length_b   1.000
_cell.length_c   1.000
_cell.angle_alpha   90.00
_cell.angle_beta   90.00
_cell.angle_gamma   90.00
#
_symmetry.space_group_name_H-M   'P 1'
#
loop_
_entity.id
_entity.type
_entity.pdbx_description
1 polymer ?
#
loop_
_entity_poly.entity_id
_entity_poly.type
_entity_poly.pdbx_seq_one_letter_code
_entity_poly.pdbx_strand_id
1 'polypeptide(L)' 'MMKKVLEICNKHNVECEASLERYMGCGFGICGKCMINNKIVCIDGPIFNSKQLNKMTEFGNFARLKSGRKVSLKEYHSRI' A
#
# COMPACT_ATOMS: atom_id res chain seq x y z
N MET A 1 -10.29 0.49 0.30
CA MET A 1 -10.80 0.16 1.64
C MET A 1 -9.92 0.74 2.75
N MET A 2 -8.70 0.23 2.98
CA MET A 2 -7.89 0.63 4.15
C MET A 2 -7.57 2.12 4.28
N LYS A 3 -7.41 2.86 3.17
CA LYS A 3 -7.26 4.33 3.21
C LYS A 3 -8.43 5.02 3.93
N LYS A 4 -9.66 4.57 3.71
CA LYS A 4 -10.86 5.12 4.36
C LYS A 4 -10.89 4.81 5.85
N VAL A 5 -10.42 3.62 6.24
CA VAL A 5 -10.25 3.25 7.65
C VAL A 5 -9.24 4.18 8.34
N LEU A 6 -8.07 4.41 7.72
CA LEU A 6 -7.08 5.37 8.23
C LEU A 6 -7.67 6.78 8.38
N GLU A 7 -8.45 7.26 7.41
CA GLU A 7 -9.12 8.57 7.48
C GLU A 7 -10.08 8.65 8.69
N ILE A 8 -10.83 7.58 8.99
CA ILE A 8 -11.71 7.50 10.16
C ILE A 8 -10.89 7.49 11.45
N CYS A 9 -9.85 6.66 11.53
CA CYS A 9 -8.96 6.61 12.69
C CYS A 9 -8.33 7.98 12.99
N ASN A 10 -7.83 8.66 11.96
CA ASN A 10 -7.28 10.02 12.08
C ASN A 10 -8.34 11.00 12.59
N LYS A 11 -9.57 10.95 12.07
CA LYS A 11 -10.67 11.83 12.49
C LYS A 11 -11.01 11.69 13.97
N HIS A 12 -10.93 10.47 14.50
CA HIS A 12 -11.28 10.17 15.89
C HIS A 12 -10.05 10.10 16.81
N ASN A 13 -8.85 10.48 16.33
CA ASN A 13 -7.60 10.37 17.07
C ASN A 13 -7.33 8.96 17.63
N VAL A 14 -7.69 7.93 16.87
CA VAL A 14 -7.46 6.52 17.22
C VAL A 14 -6.17 6.07 16.56
N GLU A 15 -5.25 5.50 17.33
CA GLU A 15 -4.05 4.86 16.78
C GLU A 15 -4.45 3.66 15.92
N CYS A 16 -3.81 3.54 14.75
CA CYS A 16 -4.09 2.43 13.85
C CYS A 16 -2.82 1.96 13.15
N GLU A 17 -2.84 0.66 12.84
CA GLU A 17 -1.86 -0.01 12.00
C GLU A 17 -2.62 -0.76 10.92
N ALA A 18 -2.03 -0.89 9.74
CA ALA A 18 -2.62 -1.65 8.65
C ALA A 18 -1.59 -2.56 8.00
N SER A 19 -1.98 -3.81 7.78
CA SER A 19 -1.27 -4.71 6.87
C SER A 19 -1.56 -4.29 5.43
N LEU A 20 -0.52 -3.91 4.69
CA LEU A 20 -0.63 -3.51 3.30
C LEU A 20 -0.58 -4.72 2.38
N GLU A 21 -1.69 -4.93 1.67
CA GLU A 21 -1.77 -5.92 0.60
C GLU A 21 -1.32 -5.30 -0.73
N ARG A 22 -0.29 -5.88 -1.34
CA ARG A 22 0.19 -5.55 -2.70
C ARG A 22 0.58 -6.83 -3.43
N TYR A 23 0.63 -6.77 -4.76
CA TYR A 23 1.13 -7.90 -5.55
C TYR A 23 2.59 -8.21 -5.17
N MET A 24 2.80 -9.35 -4.50
CA MET A 24 4.12 -9.87 -4.17
C MET A 24 4.54 -10.89 -5.23
N GLY A 25 5.52 -10.52 -6.06
CA GLY A 25 6.09 -11.44 -7.05
C GLY A 25 7.09 -12.41 -6.43
N CYS A 26 8.14 -11.88 -5.77
CA CYS A 26 9.22 -12.67 -5.19
C CYS A 26 9.05 -12.95 -3.69
N GLY A 27 8.48 -12.03 -2.92
CA GLY A 27 8.40 -12.13 -1.45
C GLY A 27 9.71 -11.83 -0.69
N PHE A 28 10.88 -11.88 -1.35
CA PHE A 28 12.19 -11.63 -0.71
C PHE A 28 12.91 -10.35 -1.19
N GLY A 29 12.17 -9.37 -1.72
CA GLY A 29 12.70 -8.02 -1.95
C GLY A 29 13.36 -7.73 -3.31
N ILE A 30 13.67 -8.72 -4.15
CA ILE A 30 14.42 -8.47 -5.39
C ILE A 30 13.59 -7.88 -6.55
N CYS A 31 12.28 -8.19 -6.62
CA CYS A 31 11.48 -7.82 -7.79
C CYS A 31 10.85 -6.42 -7.72
N GLY A 32 10.77 -5.81 -6.53
CA GLY A 32 10.18 -4.48 -6.32
C GLY A 32 8.68 -4.32 -6.65
N LYS A 33 7.95 -5.39 -7.02
CA LYS A 33 6.54 -5.30 -7.43
C LYS A 33 5.60 -4.87 -6.28
N CYS A 34 5.95 -5.21 -5.05
CA CYS A 34 5.25 -4.78 -3.85
C CYS A 34 5.73 -3.41 -3.32
N MET A 35 6.51 -2.64 -4.10
CA MET A 35 7.02 -1.34 -3.67
C MET A 35 5.92 -0.29 -3.59
N ILE A 36 5.84 0.41 -2.46
CA ILE A 36 5.02 1.59 -2.19
C ILE A 36 5.90 2.77 -1.81
N ASN A 37 5.85 3.86 -2.59
CA ASN A 37 6.78 4.98 -2.45
C ASN A 37 8.23 4.46 -2.46
N ASN A 38 8.95 4.62 -1.34
CA ASN A 38 10.34 4.17 -1.14
C ASN A 38 10.45 2.91 -0.24
N LYS A 39 9.35 2.19 -0.02
CA LYS A 39 9.27 1.00 0.83
C LYS A 39 8.94 -0.24 0.02
N ILE A 40 9.55 -1.37 0.34
CA ILE A 40 9.27 -2.69 -0.24
C ILE A 40 8.42 -3.45 0.76
N VAL A 41 7.11 -3.60 0.50
CA VAL A 41 6.16 -4.12 1.51
C VAL A 41 6.53 -5.50 2.05
N CYS A 42 7.14 -6.40 1.27
CA CYS A 42 7.55 -7.72 1.76
C CYS A 42 8.85 -7.73 2.59
N ILE A 43 9.53 -6.58 2.73
CA ILE A 43 10.77 -6.42 3.50
C ILE A 43 10.59 -5.38 4.62
N ASP A 44 10.08 -4.20 4.27
CA ASP A 44 9.82 -3.09 5.20
C ASP A 44 8.48 -3.21 5.96
N GLY A 45 7.56 -4.05 5.47
CA GLY A 45 6.21 -4.21 6.00
C GLY A 45 5.95 -5.64 6.49
N PRO A 46 4.72 -6.19 6.33
CA PRO A 46 3.56 -5.59 5.67
C PRO A 46 2.78 -4.60 6.55
N ILE A 47 3.06 -4.56 7.86
CA ILE A 47 2.36 -3.72 8.83
C ILE A 47 3.01 -2.34 8.90
N PHE A 48 2.21 -1.29 8.77
CA PHE A 48 2.64 0.10 8.91
C PHE A 48 1.67 0.87 9.81
N ASN A 49 2.19 1.79 10.61
CA ASN A 49 1.38 2.63 11.49
C ASN A 49 0.81 3.87 10.78
N SER A 50 -0.15 4.51 11.43
CA SER A 50 -0.84 5.72 10.95
C SER A 50 0.12 6.83 10.51
N LYS A 51 1.20 7.08 11.27
CA LYS A 51 2.21 8.11 10.93
C LYS A 51 2.95 7.80 9.63
N GLN A 52 3.28 6.53 9.38
CA GLN A 52 3.89 6.10 8.13
C GLN A 52 2.89 6.18 6.97
N LEU A 53 1.69 5.62 7.15
CA LEU A 53 0.65 5.58 6.11
C LEU A 53 0.21 6.98 5.67
N ASN A 54 0.09 7.93 6.60
CA ASN A 54 -0.25 9.33 6.29
C ASN A 54 0.78 10.02 5.39
N LYS A 55 2.04 9.55 5.36
CA LYS A 55 3.10 10.07 4.49
C LYS A 55 3.19 9.36 3.14
N MET A 56 2.52 8.22 2.99
CA MET A 56 2.57 7.42 1.76
C MET A 56 1.57 7.94 0.73
N THR A 57 2.05 8.73 -0.22
CA THR A 57 1.22 9.29 -1.30
C THR A 57 0.61 8.23 -2.23
N GLU A 58 1.20 7.04 -2.34
CA GLU A 58 0.63 5.96 -3.13
C GLU A 58 -0.52 5.22 -2.43
N PHE A 59 -0.57 5.24 -1.09
CA PHE A 59 -1.51 4.44 -0.33
C PHE A 59 -2.96 4.82 -0.65
N GLY A 60 -3.71 3.86 -1.16
CA GLY A 60 -5.10 4.05 -1.60
C GLY A 60 -5.27 4.93 -2.84
N ASN A 61 -4.22 5.18 -3.61
CA ASN A 61 -4.28 5.93 -4.88
C ASN A 61 -3.71 5.11 -6.05
N PHE A 62 -2.61 4.38 -5.82
CA PHE A 62 -1.89 3.65 -6.86
C PHE A 62 -1.61 2.20 -6.45
N ALA A 63 -1.48 1.34 -7.45
CA ALA A 63 -1.02 -0.04 -7.32
C ALA A 63 0.01 -0.36 -8.41
N ARG A 64 0.66 -1.52 -8.32
CA ARG A 64 1.52 -2.06 -9.37
C ARG A 64 0.92 -3.35 -9.89
N LEU A 65 0.92 -3.53 -11.20
CA LEU A 65 0.47 -4.75 -11.86
C LEU A 65 1.49 -5.88 -11.71
N LYS A 66 1.12 -7.09 -12.15
CA LYS A 66 2.04 -8.25 -12.23
C LYS A 66 3.30 -7.95 -13.07
N SER A 67 3.19 -7.05 -14.06
CA SER A 67 4.31 -6.56 -14.87
C SER A 67 5.20 -5.52 -14.18
N GLY A 68 4.82 -5.02 -13.00
CA GLY A 68 5.53 -3.97 -12.26
C GLY A 68 5.10 -2.54 -12.62
N ARG A 69 4.32 -2.35 -13.70
CA ARG A 69 3.78 -1.05 -14.11
C ARG A 69 2.89 -0.45 -13.01
N LYS A 70 3.14 0.81 -12.66
CA LYS A 70 2.33 1.59 -11.72
C LYS A 70 1.05 2.08 -12.41
N VAL A 71 -0.09 1.88 -11.77
CA VAL A 71 -1.42 2.22 -12.27
C VAL A 71 -2.26 2.87 -11.17
N SER A 72 -3.27 3.64 -11.57
CA SER A 72 -4.27 4.13 -10.60
C SER A 72 -5.09 2.97 -10.05
N LEU A 73 -5.67 3.13 -8.85
CA LEU A 73 -6.58 2.10 -8.32
C LEU A 73 -7.82 1.89 -9.20
N LYS A 74 -8.31 2.93 -9.88
CA LYS A 74 -9.42 2.81 -10.83
C LYS A 74 -9.07 1.84 -11.97
N GLU A 75 -7.87 1.99 -12.54
CA GLU A 75 -7.36 1.07 -13.57
C GLU A 75 -7.04 -0.33 -13.00
N TYR A 76 -6.53 -0.41 -11.77
CA TYR A 76 -6.20 -1.68 -11.14
C TYR A 76 -7.43 -2.57 -10.98
N HIS A 77 -8.55 -2.01 -10.49
CA HIS A 77 -9.78 -2.77 -10.26
C HIS A 77 -10.59 -3.04 -11.53
N SER A 78 -10.41 -2.25 -12.61
CA SER A 78 -11.07 -2.53 -13.89
C SER A 78 -10.49 -3.73 -14.65
N ARG A 79 -9.41 -4.33 -14.15
CA ARG A 79 -8.71 -5.48 -14.73
C ARG A 79 -8.92 -6.79 -13.95
N ILE A 80 -9.74 -6.73 -12.89
CA ILE A 80 -10.09 -7.87 -12.04
C ILE A 80 -11.42 -8.42 -12.52
#